data_AF-X1K482-F1
#
_entry.id   AF-X1K482-F1
#
_cell.length_a   1.000
_cell.length_b   1.000
_cell.length_c   1.000
_cell.angle_alpha   90.00
_cell.angle_beta   90.00
_cell.angle_gamma   90.00
#
_symmetry.space_group_name_H-M   'P 1'
#
loop_
_entity.id
_entity.type
_entity.pdbx_description
1 polymer ?
#
loop_
_entity_poly.entity_id
_entity_poly.type
_entity_poly.pdbx_seq_one_letter_code
_entity_poly.pdbx_strand_id
1 'polypeptide(L)'
;AGLYADEIARSVNPGCPYRMDPVKGESAKFYKSARDNLSMNGLNIYPVPFGYMTGGEKLRVGFSEFKKLFDEGKVYKSVGVHLTPTFELVGNKYIIGDTVTIGPAYSAPENREDYAATREPAYYNSMINPFFPNIRLEDISLHQAGIRARLAGHYDFVIERDSVYKNLINLIGMDSPGLTASLAIADHIVKMIY
;
A
#
# COMPACT_ATOMS: atom_id res chain seq x y z
N ALA A 1 -13.25 1.43 -11.98
CA ALA A 1 -13.10 2.88 -11.71
C ALA A 1 -12.02 3.19 -10.68
N GLY A 2 -11.65 2.25 -9.79
CA GLY A 2 -10.53 2.45 -8.87
C GLY A 2 -10.74 3.69 -7.98
N LEU A 3 -9.77 4.61 -8.02
CA LEU A 3 -9.79 5.88 -7.28
C LEU A 3 -10.98 6.78 -7.58
N TYR A 4 -11.67 6.56 -8.70
CA TYR A 4 -12.82 7.36 -9.14
C TYR A 4 -14.17 6.65 -8.95
N ALA A 5 -14.20 5.51 -8.25
CA ALA A 5 -15.42 4.72 -8.08
C ALA A 5 -16.53 5.49 -7.35
N ASP A 6 -16.20 6.30 -6.34
CA ASP A 6 -17.16 7.12 -5.61
C ASP A 6 -17.73 8.26 -6.48
N GLU A 7 -16.91 8.92 -7.29
CA GLU A 7 -17.35 9.96 -8.21
C GLU A 7 -18.31 9.42 -9.26
N ILE A 8 -18.01 8.26 -9.85
CA ILE A 8 -18.90 7.63 -10.82
C ILE A 8 -20.21 7.18 -10.15
N ALA A 9 -20.15 6.59 -8.95
CA ALA A 9 -21.36 6.22 -8.23
C ALA A 9 -22.23 7.45 -7.92
N ARG A 10 -21.63 8.58 -7.56
CA ARG A 10 -22.33 9.84 -7.27
C ARG A 10 -22.81 10.59 -8.50
N SER A 11 -22.15 10.44 -9.65
CA SER A 11 -22.62 11.04 -10.90
C SER A 11 -23.89 10.35 -11.40
N VAL A 12 -24.04 9.04 -11.12
CA VAL A 12 -25.26 8.28 -11.39
C VAL A 12 -26.32 8.50 -10.30
N ASN A 13 -25.94 8.37 -9.03
CA ASN A 13 -26.82 8.59 -7.88
C ASN A 13 -26.19 9.63 -6.91
N PRO A 14 -26.58 10.91 -6.98
CA PRO A 14 -26.06 11.96 -6.08
C PRO A 14 -26.22 11.67 -4.59
N GLY A 15 -27.16 10.79 -4.20
CA GLY A 15 -27.38 10.33 -2.83
C GLY A 15 -26.40 9.26 -2.34
N CYS A 16 -25.48 8.77 -3.18
CA CYS A 16 -24.47 7.79 -2.79
C CYS A 16 -23.56 8.37 -1.67
N PRO A 17 -23.48 7.72 -0.50
CA PRO A 17 -22.81 8.28 0.68
C PRO A 17 -21.29 8.13 0.64
N TYR A 18 -20.77 7.22 -0.19
CA TYR A 18 -19.36 6.84 -0.17
C TYR A 18 -18.43 7.93 -0.68
N ARG A 19 -17.24 8.02 -0.09
CA ARG A 19 -16.16 8.93 -0.47
C ARG A 19 -14.82 8.23 -0.38
N MET A 20 -13.93 8.43 -1.34
CA MET A 20 -12.55 7.96 -1.24
C MET A 20 -11.76 8.77 -0.19
N ASP A 21 -10.86 8.08 0.50
CA ASP A 21 -9.78 8.62 1.33
C ASP A 21 -8.45 8.08 0.78
N PRO A 22 -7.95 8.61 -0.35
CA PRO A 22 -6.82 8.02 -1.05
C PRO A 22 -5.55 8.02 -0.21
N VAL A 23 -4.78 6.93 -0.25
CA VAL A 23 -3.50 6.83 0.45
C VAL A 23 -2.39 6.52 -0.54
N LYS A 24 -1.36 7.35 -0.61
CA LYS A 24 -0.20 7.13 -1.48
C LYS A 24 0.71 6.09 -0.84
N GLY A 25 1.10 5.10 -1.63
CA GLY A 25 2.10 4.11 -1.31
C GLY A 25 3.27 4.22 -2.29
N GLU A 26 4.47 4.37 -1.77
CA GLU A 26 5.69 4.53 -2.56
C GLU A 26 6.77 3.55 -2.09
N SER A 27 7.70 3.22 -2.98
CA SER A 27 8.80 2.32 -2.72
C SER A 27 10.11 2.86 -3.29
N ALA A 28 11.20 2.47 -2.63
CA ALA A 28 12.54 2.54 -3.18
C ALA A 28 13.03 1.15 -3.56
N LYS A 29 14.26 1.07 -4.06
CA LYS A 29 14.96 -0.18 -4.32
C LYS A 29 16.45 -0.03 -4.07
N PHE A 30 17.11 -1.16 -3.90
CA PHE A 30 18.55 -1.30 -4.04
C PHE A 30 18.87 -2.58 -4.82
N TYR A 31 20.13 -2.71 -5.22
CA TYR A 31 20.64 -3.90 -5.90
C TYR A 31 21.45 -4.74 -4.92
N LYS A 32 21.13 -6.03 -4.79
CA LYS A 32 21.87 -6.93 -3.88
C LYS A 32 23.33 -7.10 -4.30
N SER A 33 23.63 -6.94 -5.59
CA SER A 33 24.99 -6.95 -6.15
C SER A 33 25.77 -5.66 -5.96
N ALA A 34 25.14 -4.57 -5.49
CA ALA A 34 25.81 -3.27 -5.35
C ALA A 34 27.03 -3.33 -4.40
N ARG A 35 27.01 -4.25 -3.42
CA ARG A 35 28.13 -4.55 -2.54
C ARG A 35 28.10 -6.01 -2.10
N ASP A 36 29.26 -6.58 -1.82
CA ASP A 36 29.41 -7.99 -1.40
C ASP A 36 28.59 -8.38 -0.17
N ASN A 37 28.28 -7.42 0.71
CA ASN A 37 27.58 -7.63 1.98
C ASN A 37 26.12 -7.15 1.98
N LEU A 38 25.56 -6.84 0.81
CA LEU A 38 24.13 -6.54 0.63
C LEU A 38 23.32 -7.74 0.12
N SER A 39 23.99 -8.87 -0.13
CA SER A 39 23.36 -10.08 -0.61
C SER A 39 22.35 -10.64 0.39
N MET A 40 21.23 -11.12 -0.12
CA MET A 40 20.21 -11.84 0.62
C MET A 40 19.85 -13.15 -0.09
N ASN A 41 19.42 -14.14 0.68
CA ASN A 41 19.07 -15.47 0.16
C ASN A 41 17.72 -15.52 -0.60
N GLY A 42 17.13 -14.36 -0.90
CA GLY A 42 15.86 -14.25 -1.63
C GLY A 42 14.60 -14.32 -0.76
N LEU A 43 14.71 -14.28 0.57
CA LEU A 43 13.56 -14.19 1.46
C LEU A 43 13.07 -12.75 1.62
N ASN A 44 11.75 -12.60 1.80
CA ASN A 44 11.14 -11.33 2.18
C ASN A 44 11.42 -11.03 3.67
N ILE A 45 11.64 -9.76 4.00
CA ILE A 45 11.77 -9.31 5.39
C ILE A 45 10.59 -8.43 5.74
N TYR A 46 9.70 -8.94 6.60
CA TYR A 46 8.57 -8.20 7.14
C TYR A 46 8.84 -7.77 8.58
N PRO A 47 8.77 -6.46 8.89
CA PRO A 47 8.76 -6.03 10.28
C PRO A 47 7.51 -6.54 10.98
N VAL A 48 7.62 -6.75 12.30
CA VAL A 48 6.44 -6.90 13.15
C VAL A 48 5.58 -5.63 13.02
N PRO A 49 4.24 -5.72 12.98
CA PRO A 49 3.40 -4.52 12.90
C PRO A 49 3.67 -3.53 14.04
N PHE A 50 3.72 -2.24 13.70
CA PHE A 50 3.85 -1.13 14.66
C PHE A 50 2.77 -0.07 14.40
N GLY A 51 2.56 0.80 15.38
CA GLY A 51 1.86 2.06 15.15
C GLY A 51 2.76 3.05 14.42
N TYR A 52 2.19 3.86 13.54
CA TYR A 52 2.88 4.92 12.82
C TYR A 52 2.08 6.22 12.91
N MET A 53 2.78 7.33 13.10
CA MET A 53 2.20 8.68 12.98
C MET A 53 1.83 8.95 11.51
N THR A 54 0.98 9.95 11.27
CA THR A 54 0.63 10.43 9.92
C THR A 54 1.86 10.73 9.06
N GLY A 55 2.93 11.24 9.68
CA GLY A 55 4.23 11.51 9.03
C GLY A 55 5.07 10.27 8.69
N GLY A 56 4.62 9.05 8.99
CA GLY A 56 5.35 7.80 8.75
C GLY A 56 6.38 7.45 9.84
N GLU A 57 6.47 8.25 10.89
CA GLU A 57 7.32 7.98 12.05
C GLU A 57 6.76 6.83 12.87
N LYS A 58 7.63 5.89 13.24
CA LYS A 58 7.27 4.74 14.07
C LYS A 58 6.90 5.20 15.48
N LEU A 59 5.67 4.88 15.91
CA LEU A 59 5.19 5.14 17.25
C LEU A 59 5.90 4.22 18.26
N ARG A 60 6.53 4.82 19.27
CA ARG A 60 7.25 4.11 20.35
C ARG A 60 6.55 4.30 21.69
N VAL A 61 5.37 3.69 21.84
CA VAL A 61 4.57 3.74 23.07
C VAL A 61 4.12 2.32 23.46
N GLY A 62 3.71 2.15 24.73
CA GLY A 62 3.11 0.90 25.20
C GLY A 62 1.75 0.63 24.53
N PHE A 63 1.30 -0.63 24.55
CA PHE A 63 0.09 -1.06 23.85
C PHE A 63 -1.18 -0.26 24.22
N SER A 64 -1.37 0.07 25.51
CA SER A 64 -2.54 0.84 25.96
C SER A 64 -2.60 2.24 25.33
N GLU A 65 -1.46 2.92 25.23
CA GLU A 65 -1.38 4.25 24.60
C GLU A 65 -1.51 4.15 23.08
N PHE A 66 -0.93 3.12 22.46
CA PHE A 66 -1.14 2.83 21.05
C PHE A 66 -2.62 2.64 20.74
N LYS A 67 -3.33 1.82 21.54
CA LYS A 67 -4.75 1.55 21.34
C LYS A 67 -5.57 2.84 21.43
N LYS A 68 -5.32 3.67 22.44
CA LYS A 68 -5.98 4.96 22.61
C LYS A 68 -5.76 5.86 21.38
N LEU A 69 -4.52 6.05 20.95
CA LEU A 69 -4.20 6.88 19.79
C LEU A 69 -4.79 6.33 18.49
N PHE A 70 -4.87 5.00 18.35
CA PHE A 70 -5.47 4.33 17.21
C PHE A 70 -6.98 4.54 17.16
N ASP A 71 -7.66 4.38 18.31
CA ASP A 71 -9.10 4.66 18.43
C ASP A 71 -9.43 6.14 18.17
N GLU A 72 -8.51 7.05 18.52
CA GLU A 72 -8.59 8.49 18.22
C GLU A 72 -8.24 8.84 16.75
N GLY A 73 -7.84 7.86 15.92
CA GLY A 73 -7.45 8.07 14.53
C GLY A 73 -6.14 8.83 14.33
N LYS A 74 -5.33 8.98 15.38
CA LYS A 74 -4.06 9.74 15.36
C LYS A 74 -2.88 8.93 14.85
N VAL A 75 -3.00 7.60 14.85
CA VAL A 75 -1.95 6.68 14.40
C VAL A 75 -2.56 5.59 13.53
N TYR A 76 -1.77 5.10 12.58
CA TYR A 76 -2.14 3.98 11.71
C TYR A 76 -1.36 2.74 12.09
N LYS A 77 -2.03 1.58 12.04
CA LYS A 77 -1.35 0.28 12.14
C LYS A 77 -0.74 -0.06 10.78
N SER A 78 0.55 -0.34 10.74
CA SER A 78 1.23 -0.80 9.52
C SER A 78 2.28 -1.84 9.85
N VAL A 79 2.57 -2.72 8.88
CA VAL A 79 3.75 -3.60 8.91
C VAL A 79 5.04 -2.82 8.63
N GLY A 80 4.92 -1.53 8.27
CA GLY A 80 6.06 -0.69 7.91
C GLY A 80 6.64 -1.04 6.55
N VAL A 81 7.85 -0.54 6.34
CA VAL A 81 8.65 -0.79 5.14
C VAL A 81 9.25 -2.20 5.24
N HIS A 82 8.94 -3.05 4.26
CA HIS A 82 9.50 -4.38 4.12
C HIS A 82 10.45 -4.47 2.92
N LEU A 83 11.21 -5.57 2.87
CA LEU A 83 12.14 -5.87 1.80
C LEU A 83 11.64 -7.04 0.98
N THR A 84 11.50 -6.82 -0.33
CA THR A 84 10.96 -7.83 -1.25
C THR A 84 11.90 -8.01 -2.45
N PRO A 85 12.61 -9.15 -2.53
CA PRO A 85 13.31 -9.55 -3.74
C PRO A 85 12.36 -9.65 -4.93
N THR A 86 12.78 -9.15 -6.09
CA THR A 86 11.98 -9.27 -7.31
C THR A 86 12.36 -10.52 -8.09
N PHE A 87 11.49 -10.92 -9.02
CA PHE A 87 11.84 -11.92 -10.02
C PHE A 87 12.44 -11.27 -11.26
N GLU A 88 13.38 -11.97 -11.88
CA GLU A 88 13.89 -11.67 -13.22
C GLU A 88 13.66 -12.87 -14.14
N LEU A 89 13.41 -12.60 -15.41
CA LEU A 89 13.25 -13.64 -16.43
C LEU A 89 14.57 -13.79 -17.18
N VAL A 90 15.23 -14.93 -17.02
CA VAL A 90 16.48 -15.27 -17.74
C VAL A 90 16.20 -16.50 -18.61
N GLY A 91 16.20 -16.29 -19.93
CA GLY A 91 15.65 -17.27 -20.87
C GLY A 91 14.15 -17.47 -20.59
N ASN A 92 13.74 -18.71 -20.31
CA ASN A 92 12.35 -19.07 -19.97
C ASN A 92 12.16 -19.44 -18.49
N LYS A 93 13.06 -18.99 -17.60
CA LYS A 93 12.99 -19.29 -16.17
C LYS A 93 12.93 -18.01 -15.35
N TYR A 94 12.02 -17.98 -14.38
CA TYR A 94 12.02 -16.97 -13.34
C TYR A 94 13.07 -17.31 -12.30
N ILE A 95 13.93 -16.35 -11.99
CA ILE A 95 14.94 -16.42 -10.93
C ILE A 95 14.74 -15.26 -9.96
N ILE A 96 15.29 -15.36 -8.75
CA ILE A 96 15.39 -14.20 -7.86
C ILE A 96 16.38 -13.22 -8.47
N GLY A 97 15.86 -12.07 -8.89
CA GLY A 97 16.59 -11.00 -9.53
C GLY A 97 17.54 -10.28 -8.58
N ASP A 98 18.23 -9.30 -9.13
CA ASP A 98 19.18 -8.48 -8.39
C ASP A 98 18.51 -7.33 -7.62
N THR A 99 17.29 -6.97 -8.05
CA THR A 99 16.53 -5.88 -7.44
C THR A 99 15.83 -6.34 -6.16
N VAL A 100 15.95 -5.51 -5.12
CA VAL A 100 15.18 -5.64 -3.87
C VAL A 100 14.40 -4.35 -3.69
N THR A 101 13.08 -4.46 -3.57
CA THR A 101 12.23 -3.30 -3.27
C THR A 101 12.17 -3.05 -1.77
N ILE A 102 12.08 -1.77 -1.41
CA ILE A 102 11.99 -1.25 -0.05
C ILE A 102 10.67 -0.49 0.04
N GLY A 103 9.65 -1.05 0.68
CA GLY A 103 8.35 -0.38 0.79
C GLY A 103 7.23 -1.25 1.33
N PRO A 104 5.97 -0.80 1.23
CA PRO A 104 5.60 0.57 0.88
C PRO A 104 5.84 1.54 2.05
N ALA A 105 6.20 2.77 1.73
CA ALA A 105 6.06 3.92 2.62
C ALA A 105 4.74 4.64 2.30
N TYR A 106 4.03 5.09 3.32
CA TYR A 106 2.74 5.76 3.14
C TYR A 106 2.84 7.27 3.37
N SER A 107 2.06 8.00 2.59
CA SER A 107 1.88 9.45 2.65
C SER A 107 0.46 9.82 2.20
N ALA A 108 0.00 11.01 2.57
CA ALA A 108 -1.22 11.56 1.99
C ALA A 108 -0.89 12.11 0.59
N PRO A 109 -1.63 11.74 -0.47
CA PRO A 109 -1.47 12.35 -1.78
C PRO A 109 -2.11 13.74 -1.82
N GLU A 110 -1.57 14.65 -2.63
CA GLU A 110 -2.20 15.95 -2.89
C GLU A 110 -3.53 15.81 -3.65
N ASN A 111 -3.60 14.84 -4.56
CA ASN A 111 -4.77 14.51 -5.35
C ASN A 111 -4.71 13.06 -5.88
N ARG A 112 -5.75 12.59 -6.56
CA ARG A 112 -5.86 11.20 -7.06
C ARG A 112 -4.86 10.83 -8.17
N GLU A 113 -4.10 11.79 -8.67
CA GLU A 113 -3.06 11.62 -9.69
C GLU A 113 -1.67 12.01 -9.18
N ASP A 114 -1.52 12.24 -7.87
CA ASP A 114 -0.23 12.54 -7.25
C ASP A 114 0.64 11.27 -7.12
N TYR A 115 1.29 10.90 -8.22
CA TYR A 115 2.27 9.81 -8.26
C TYR A 115 3.71 10.29 -8.01
N ALA A 116 3.90 11.55 -7.62
CA ALA A 116 5.22 12.05 -7.28
C ALA A 116 5.68 11.45 -5.94
N ALA A 117 6.96 11.05 -5.88
CA ALA A 117 7.55 10.56 -4.63
C ALA A 117 7.53 11.67 -3.58
N THR A 118 7.18 11.32 -2.34
CA THR A 118 7.23 12.24 -1.19
C THR A 118 8.42 11.93 -0.29
N ARG A 119 8.89 10.67 -0.29
CA ARG A 119 10.03 10.24 0.51
C ARG A 119 11.30 10.28 -0.31
N GLU A 120 12.34 10.85 0.29
CA GLU A 120 13.70 10.81 -0.24
C GLU A 120 14.37 9.46 0.07
N PRO A 121 15.39 9.04 -0.70
CA PRO A 121 16.17 7.82 -0.45
C PRO A 121 16.66 7.68 1.00
N ALA A 122 16.95 8.80 1.67
CA ALA A 122 17.39 8.82 3.08
C ALA A 122 16.37 8.24 4.06
N TYR A 123 15.07 8.41 3.78
CA TYR A 123 14.00 7.80 4.58
C TYR A 123 14.11 6.28 4.53
N TYR A 124 14.20 5.71 3.33
CA TYR A 124 14.31 4.26 3.13
C TYR A 124 15.62 3.71 3.71
N ASN A 125 16.74 4.42 3.53
CA ASN A 125 18.02 4.09 4.13
C ASN A 125 17.91 3.89 5.65
N SER A 126 17.26 4.84 6.34
CA SER A 126 17.10 4.79 7.80
C SER A 126 16.31 3.56 8.28
N MET A 127 15.40 3.04 7.45
CA MET A 127 14.55 1.90 7.78
C MET A 127 15.27 0.57 7.61
N ILE A 128 16.22 0.48 6.66
CA ILE A 128 16.88 -0.78 6.30
C ILE A 128 18.33 -0.88 6.79
N ASN A 129 18.96 0.23 7.17
CA ASN A 129 20.30 0.24 7.74
C ASN A 129 20.48 -0.72 8.95
N PRO A 130 19.49 -0.95 9.84
CA PRO A 130 19.60 -1.96 10.89
C PRO A 130 19.77 -3.40 10.38
N PHE A 131 19.31 -3.71 9.16
CA PHE A 131 19.48 -5.01 8.52
C PHE A 131 20.75 -5.06 7.67
N PHE A 132 21.10 -3.95 7.03
CA PHE A 132 22.27 -3.80 6.16
C PHE A 132 23.12 -2.62 6.61
N PRO A 133 23.97 -2.77 7.65
CA PRO A 133 24.72 -1.65 8.23
C PRO A 133 25.71 -0.99 7.25
N ASN A 134 26.08 -1.71 6.19
CA ASN A 134 27.02 -1.24 5.17
C ASN A 134 26.33 -0.67 3.92
N ILE A 135 24.99 -0.66 3.87
CA ILE A 135 24.28 0.02 2.80
C ILE A 135 24.51 1.52 2.91
N ARG A 136 24.74 2.15 1.76
CA ARG A 136 24.95 3.60 1.65
C ARG A 136 23.77 4.23 0.94
N LEU A 137 23.61 5.53 1.15
CA LEU A 137 22.55 6.31 0.52
C LEU A 137 22.57 6.20 -1.02
N GLU A 138 23.77 6.14 -1.60
CA GLU A 138 24.00 6.00 -3.05
C GLU A 138 23.51 4.65 -3.63
N ASP A 139 23.31 3.64 -2.80
CA ASP A 139 22.82 2.33 -3.24
C ASP A 139 21.29 2.30 -3.39
N ILE A 140 20.60 3.35 -2.89
CA ILE A 140 19.14 3.43 -2.82
C ILE A 140 18.62 4.40 -3.88
N SER A 141 17.67 3.94 -4.68
CA SER A 141 16.96 4.75 -5.65
C SER A 141 15.45 4.62 -5.48
N LEU A 142 14.70 5.69 -5.76
CA LEU A 142 13.24 5.65 -5.79
C LEU A 142 12.77 4.68 -6.89
N HIS A 143 11.63 4.03 -6.70
CA HIS A 143 11.18 2.97 -7.59
C HIS A 143 9.76 3.13 -8.11
N GLN A 144 8.75 2.94 -7.26
CA GLN A 144 7.34 2.96 -7.67
C GLN A 144 6.52 3.85 -6.73
N ALA A 145 5.47 4.45 -7.26
CA ALA A 145 4.43 5.11 -6.50
C ALA A 145 3.07 4.68 -7.03
N GLY A 146 2.10 4.56 -6.15
CA GLY A 146 0.72 4.24 -6.47
C GLY A 146 -0.21 4.79 -5.40
N ILE A 147 -1.49 4.96 -5.74
CA ILE A 147 -2.49 5.49 -4.82
C ILE A 147 -3.55 4.42 -4.57
N ARG A 148 -3.79 4.14 -3.29
CA ARG A 148 -4.74 3.16 -2.80
C ARG A 148 -6.13 3.77 -2.80
N ALA A 149 -7.10 3.07 -3.40
CA ALA A 149 -8.49 3.47 -3.42
C ALA A 149 -9.19 3.12 -2.10
N ARG A 150 -8.72 3.66 -0.98
CA ARG A 150 -9.29 3.41 0.35
C ARG A 150 -10.58 4.21 0.54
N LEU A 151 -11.53 3.62 1.26
CA LEU A 151 -12.83 4.22 1.56
C LEU A 151 -12.80 5.00 2.88
N ALA A 152 -13.31 6.24 2.85
CA ALA A 152 -13.38 7.10 4.03
C ALA A 152 -14.40 6.57 5.04
N GLY A 153 -14.02 6.46 6.32
CA GLY A 153 -14.93 6.06 7.39
C GLY A 153 -15.30 4.57 7.41
N HIS A 154 -14.69 3.76 6.56
CA HIS A 154 -14.87 2.31 6.52
C HIS A 154 -13.54 1.59 6.75
N TYR A 155 -13.61 0.44 7.42
CA TYR A 155 -12.45 -0.41 7.62
C TYR A 155 -12.05 -1.16 6.34
N ASP A 156 -13.05 -1.54 5.54
CA ASP A 156 -12.90 -2.35 4.32
C ASP A 156 -13.66 -1.70 3.14
N PHE A 157 -13.61 -2.34 1.98
CA PHE A 157 -14.34 -1.94 0.79
C PHE A 157 -15.84 -2.27 0.87
N VAL A 158 -16.62 -1.67 -0.04
CA VAL A 158 -18.06 -1.89 -0.18
C VAL A 158 -18.36 -2.55 -1.52
N ILE A 159 -19.20 -3.58 -1.49
CA ILE A 159 -19.82 -4.21 -2.65
C ILE A 159 -21.33 -4.24 -2.44
N GLU A 160 -22.10 -3.47 -3.21
CA GLU A 160 -23.56 -3.45 -3.08
C GLU A 160 -24.27 -2.97 -4.35
N ARG A 161 -25.56 -3.28 -4.49
CA ARG A 161 -26.42 -2.65 -5.50
C ARG A 161 -26.79 -1.25 -5.05
N ASP A 162 -26.80 -0.29 -5.98
CA ASP A 162 -27.21 1.08 -5.68
C ASP A 162 -28.64 1.14 -5.10
N SER A 163 -28.87 2.11 -4.22
CA SER A 163 -30.14 2.26 -3.52
C SER A 163 -31.29 2.65 -4.45
N VAL A 164 -31.01 3.40 -5.52
CA VAL A 164 -31.98 3.89 -6.52
C VAL A 164 -31.91 3.04 -7.79
N TYR A 165 -30.72 2.82 -8.33
CA TYR A 165 -30.51 2.14 -9.61
C TYR A 165 -30.05 0.70 -9.39
N LYS A 166 -30.99 -0.23 -9.18
CA LYS A 166 -30.67 -1.60 -8.78
C LYS A 166 -29.72 -2.34 -9.73
N ASN A 167 -29.65 -1.98 -11.01
CA ASN A 167 -28.74 -2.59 -11.98
C ASN A 167 -27.29 -2.08 -11.88
N LEU A 168 -27.02 -1.00 -11.14
CA LEU A 168 -25.68 -0.54 -10.81
C LEU A 168 -25.18 -1.31 -9.58
N ILE A 169 -24.06 -2.03 -9.74
CA ILE A 169 -23.34 -2.66 -8.62
C ILE A 169 -22.09 -1.83 -8.34
N ASN A 170 -22.05 -1.23 -7.15
CA ASN A 170 -20.96 -0.42 -6.66
C ASN A 170 -19.87 -1.31 -6.06
N LEU A 171 -18.65 -1.18 -6.59
CA LEU A 171 -17.43 -1.72 -6.00
C LEU A 171 -16.55 -0.53 -5.63
N ILE A 172 -16.67 -0.08 -4.39
CA ILE A 172 -16.10 1.20 -3.95
C ILE A 172 -15.13 0.92 -2.81
N GLY A 173 -13.96 1.56 -2.85
CA GLY A 173 -12.99 1.43 -1.77
C GLY A 173 -12.07 0.23 -1.89
N MET A 174 -11.91 -0.34 -3.09
CA MET A 174 -11.13 -1.55 -3.38
C MET A 174 -9.61 -1.35 -3.14
N ASP A 175 -9.26 -1.11 -1.88
CA ASP A 175 -7.92 -1.17 -1.31
C ASP A 175 -7.58 -2.62 -0.92
N SER A 176 -6.51 -2.89 -0.17
CA SER A 176 -6.21 -4.21 0.39
C SER A 176 -7.39 -4.75 1.21
N PRO A 177 -7.87 -5.99 0.95
CA PRO A 177 -7.25 -7.06 0.14
C PRO A 177 -7.76 -7.18 -1.31
N GLY A 178 -8.30 -6.12 -1.93
CA GLY A 178 -8.98 -6.13 -3.22
C GLY A 178 -8.23 -6.82 -4.37
N LEU A 179 -6.94 -6.56 -4.57
CA LEU A 179 -6.16 -7.26 -5.62
C LEU A 179 -6.03 -8.76 -5.31
N THR A 180 -5.66 -9.11 -4.08
CA THR A 180 -5.48 -10.50 -3.64
C THR A 180 -6.80 -11.29 -3.60
N ALA A 181 -7.92 -10.61 -3.38
CA ALA A 181 -9.26 -11.18 -3.34
C ALA A 181 -10.02 -11.01 -4.68
N SER A 182 -9.38 -10.50 -5.73
CA SER A 182 -10.05 -10.10 -6.98
C SER A 182 -10.90 -11.20 -7.62
N LEU A 183 -10.42 -12.45 -7.60
CA LEU A 183 -11.18 -13.60 -8.12
C LEU A 183 -12.42 -13.90 -7.27
N ALA A 184 -12.29 -13.89 -5.95
CA ALA A 184 -13.42 -14.12 -5.04
C ALA A 184 -14.45 -12.98 -5.12
N ILE A 185 -13.98 -11.74 -5.30
CA ILE A 185 -14.83 -10.58 -5.57
C ILE A 185 -15.61 -10.79 -6.87
N ALA A 186 -14.94 -11.20 -7.96
CA ALA A 186 -15.60 -11.46 -9.23
C ALA A 186 -16.70 -12.54 -9.11
N ASP A 187 -16.43 -13.65 -8.43
CA ASP A 187 -17.43 -14.69 -8.15
C ASP A 187 -18.62 -14.16 -7.35
N HIS A 188 -18.37 -13.27 -6.39
CA HIS A 188 -19.43 -12.62 -5.63
C HIS A 188 -20.30 -11.71 -6.51
N ILE A 189 -19.70 -10.92 -7.40
CA ILE A 189 -20.44 -10.07 -8.34
C ILE A 189 -21.31 -10.90 -9.30
N VAL A 190 -20.79 -12.01 -9.82
CA VAL A 190 -21.57 -12.91 -10.69
C VAL A 190 -22.85 -13.37 -9.99
N LYS A 191 -22.76 -13.78 -8.72
CA LYS A 191 -23.92 -14.17 -7.89
C LYS A 191 -24.89 -13.03 -7.58
N MET A 192 -24.46 -11.78 -7.70
CA MET A 192 -25.36 -10.64 -7.56
C MET A 192 -26.12 -10.37 -8.85
N ILE A 193 -25.52 -10.64 -10.01
CA ILE A 193 -26.09 -10.40 -11.35
C ILE A 193 -27.16 -11.44 -11.69
N TYR A 194 -26.89 -12.72 -11.41
CA TYR A 194 -27.78 -13.86 -11.68
C TYR A 194 -28.55 -14.28 -10.44
#